data_AF-A0A0D8XHT1-F1
#
_entry.id   AF-A0A0D8XHT1-F1
#
_cell.length_a   1.000
_cell.length_b   1.000
_cell.length_c   1.000
_cell.angle_alpha   90.00
_cell.angle_beta   90.00
_cell.angle_gamma   90.00
#
_symmetry.space_group_name_H-M   'P 1'
#
loop_
_entity.id
_entity.type
_entity.pdbx_description
1 polymer ?
#
loop_
_entity_poly.entity_id
_entity_poly.type
_entity_poly.pdbx_seq_one_letter_code
_entity_poly.pdbx_strand_id
1 'polypeptide(L)'
;MDKHSLHRLKADEAYLVGKGLPPVAAYLAIDQIIDIALEHNVDAIHPGYGFLSERSDFAQACNQAGITFIGPSPDVMARMGDKVFFKYIAKNSM
;
A
#
# COMPACT_ATOMS: atom_id res chain seq x y z
N MET A 1 19.28 4.77 -2.15
CA MET A 1 19.03 3.49 -2.83
C MET A 1 17.53 3.46 -3.06
N ASP A 2 17.01 4.06 -4.13
CA ASP A 2 16.67 3.37 -5.39
C ASP A 2 16.66 4.35 -6.59
N LYS A 3 17.50 5.40 -6.51
CA LYS A 3 17.51 6.56 -7.43
C LYS A 3 17.69 6.23 -8.92
N HIS A 4 18.17 5.03 -9.25
CA HIS A 4 18.42 4.56 -10.61
C HIS A 4 17.50 3.39 -11.02
N SER A 5 16.48 3.08 -10.23
CA SER A 5 15.60 1.95 -10.53
C SER A 5 14.70 2.26 -11.72
N LEU A 6 14.47 1.26 -12.57
CA LEU A 6 13.70 1.39 -13.82
C LEU A 6 12.26 1.88 -13.60
N HIS A 7 11.64 1.57 -12.45
CA HIS A 7 10.28 2.02 -12.15
C HIS A 7 10.19 3.54 -12.02
N ARG A 8 11.24 4.20 -11.49
CA ARG A 8 11.31 5.66 -11.39
C ARG A 8 11.38 6.33 -12.76
N LEU A 9 12.12 5.74 -13.71
CA LEU A 9 12.34 6.31 -15.03
C LEU A 9 11.16 6.12 -15.99
N LYS A 10 10.20 5.27 -15.62
CA LYS A 10 8.97 4.99 -16.40
C LYS A 10 7.74 5.74 -15.90
N ALA A 11 7.83 6.38 -14.73
CA ALA A 11 6.76 7.20 -14.19
C ALA A 11 6.89 8.63 -14.72
N ASP A 12 5.75 9.30 -14.96
CA ASP A 12 5.73 10.72 -15.34
C ASP A 12 6.28 11.61 -14.22
N GLU A 13 6.06 11.21 -12.96
CA GLU A 13 6.54 11.90 -11.77
C GLU A 13 7.15 10.92 -10.76
N ALA A 14 8.15 11.36 -10.00
CA ALA A 14 8.81 10.52 -9.01
C ALA A 14 9.29 11.28 -7.77
N TYR A 15 8.77 10.87 -6.61
CA TYR A 15 8.98 11.53 -5.33
C TYR A 15 9.85 10.69 -4.39
N LEU A 16 10.53 11.36 -3.46
CA LEU A 16 11.36 10.69 -2.46
C LEU A 16 10.50 10.34 -1.25
N VAL A 17 10.41 9.05 -0.93
CA VAL A 17 9.79 8.55 0.31
C VAL A 17 10.89 8.21 1.33
N GLY A 18 10.62 8.43 2.62
CA GLY A 18 11.44 7.93 3.72
C GLY A 18 12.78 8.65 3.87
N LYS A 19 12.80 9.98 3.71
CA LYS A 19 14.05 10.77 3.86
C LYS A 19 14.67 10.53 5.24
N GLY A 20 15.87 9.96 5.26
CA GLY A 20 16.60 9.63 6.50
C GLY A 20 16.29 8.24 7.06
N LEU A 21 15.40 7.47 6.45
CA LEU A 21 15.10 6.09 6.86
C LEU A 21 16.00 5.08 6.12
N PRO A 22 16.25 3.90 6.73
CA PRO A 22 16.81 2.76 6.01
C PRO A 22 15.94 2.38 4.79
N PRO A 23 16.51 1.83 3.70
CA PRO A 23 15.81 1.62 2.43
C PRO A 23 14.49 0.86 2.56
N VAL A 24 14.46 -0.24 3.32
CA VAL A 24 13.22 -1.03 3.52
C VAL A 24 12.18 -0.26 4.33
N ALA A 25 12.62 0.48 5.35
CA ALA A 25 11.72 1.27 6.20
C ALA A 25 11.06 2.42 5.41
N ALA A 26 11.74 2.97 4.39
CA ALA A 26 11.16 3.96 3.50
C ALA A 26 9.93 3.43 2.75
N TYR A 27 9.98 2.21 2.22
CA TYR A 27 8.84 1.59 1.53
C TYR A 27 7.70 1.16 2.45
N LEU A 28 7.91 1.19 3.77
CA LEU A 28 6.91 0.86 4.78
C LEU A 28 6.33 2.10 5.47
N ALA A 29 6.76 3.30 5.08
CA ALA A 29 6.35 4.57 5.67
C ALA A 29 4.99 5.03 5.12
N ILE A 30 3.91 4.43 5.63
CA ILE A 30 2.52 4.71 5.20
C ILE A 30 2.22 6.21 5.20
N ASP A 31 2.44 6.91 6.31
CA ASP A 31 2.08 8.33 6.44
C ASP A 31 2.76 9.18 5.36
N GLN A 32 4.05 8.97 5.12
CA GLN A 32 4.78 9.72 4.08
C GLN A 32 4.30 9.40 2.67
N ILE A 33 3.89 8.16 2.41
CA ILE A 33 3.33 7.77 1.10
C ILE A 33 1.98 8.47 0.88
N ILE A 34 1.13 8.53 1.91
CA ILE A 34 -0.16 9.21 1.86
C ILE A 34 0.03 10.73 1.70
N ASP A 35 0.95 11.34 2.46
CA ASP A 35 1.24 12.77 2.38
C ASP A 35 1.67 13.18 0.95
N ILE A 36 2.58 12.41 0.34
CA ILE A 36 3.02 12.63 -1.04
C ILE A 36 1.85 12.48 -2.01
N ALA A 37 1.01 11.46 -1.83
CA ALA A 37 -0.13 11.24 -2.71
C ALA A 37 -1.14 12.40 -2.64
N LEU A 38 -1.38 12.95 -1.45
CA LEU A 38 -2.23 14.12 -1.24
C LEU A 38 -1.63 15.40 -1.85
N GLU A 39 -0.33 15.64 -1.65
CA GLU A 39 0.38 16.81 -2.21
C GLU A 39 0.29 16.86 -3.75
N HIS A 40 0.26 15.68 -4.38
CA HIS A 40 0.25 15.53 -5.83
C HIS A 40 -1.11 15.13 -6.41
N ASN A 41 -2.20 15.22 -5.64
CA ASN A 41 -3.58 14.93 -6.07
C ASN A 41 -3.73 13.55 -6.74
N VAL A 42 -3.10 12.53 -6.16
CA VAL A 42 -3.17 11.17 -6.67
C VAL A 42 -4.54 10.55 -6.38
N ASP A 43 -5.22 10.07 -7.42
CA ASP A 43 -6.57 9.46 -7.27
C ASP A 43 -6.54 8.04 -6.72
N ALA A 44 -5.48 7.29 -7.00
CA ALA A 44 -5.40 5.86 -6.67
C ALA A 44 -3.97 5.39 -6.40
N ILE A 45 -3.81 4.41 -5.50
CA ILE A 45 -2.54 3.76 -5.20
C ILE A 45 -2.64 2.26 -5.49
N HIS A 46 -1.75 1.78 -6.37
CA HIS A 46 -1.51 0.36 -6.61
C HIS A 46 -0.29 -0.11 -5.79
N PRO A 47 -0.46 -1.00 -4.79
CA PRO A 47 0.64 -1.36 -3.89
C PRO A 47 1.63 -2.38 -4.47
N GLY A 48 1.34 -2.98 -5.62
CA GLY A 48 2.18 -4.03 -6.19
C GLY A 48 2.02 -5.34 -5.39
N TYR A 49 3.15 -5.99 -5.11
CA TYR A 49 3.23 -7.20 -4.28
C TYR A 49 4.33 -7.05 -3.23
N GLY A 50 4.15 -7.67 -2.06
CA GLY A 50 5.02 -7.46 -0.90
C GLY A 50 4.87 -6.06 -0.29
N PHE A 51 5.74 -5.72 0.66
CA PHE A 51 5.71 -4.45 1.40
C PHE A 51 4.34 -4.16 2.03
N LEU A 52 3.60 -3.20 1.49
CA LEU A 52 2.30 -2.75 2.00
C LEU A 52 1.12 -3.41 1.29
N SER A 53 1.34 -4.30 0.31
CA SER A 53 0.25 -4.90 -0.49
C SER A 53 -0.75 -5.73 0.32
N GLU A 54 -0.32 -6.25 1.48
CA GLU A 54 -1.14 -7.07 2.38
C GLU A 54 -1.46 -6.36 3.71
N ARG A 55 -1.10 -5.08 3.82
CA ARG A 55 -1.30 -4.27 5.03
C ARG A 55 -2.70 -3.63 5.01
N SER A 56 -3.62 -4.17 5.80
CA SER A 56 -5.01 -3.66 5.89
C SER A 56 -5.08 -2.21 6.36
N ASP A 57 -4.16 -1.79 7.22
CA ASP A 57 -4.05 -0.41 7.70
C ASP A 57 -3.51 0.56 6.64
N PHE A 58 -2.71 0.10 5.67
CA PHE A 58 -2.36 0.92 4.51
C PHE A 58 -3.58 1.18 3.62
N ALA A 59 -4.35 0.13 3.30
CA ALA A 59 -5.60 0.28 2.56
C ALA A 59 -6.60 1.20 3.31
N GLN A 60 -6.64 1.10 4.65
CA GLN A 60 -7.46 1.97 5.47
C GLN A 60 -7.01 3.44 5.39
N ALA A 61 -5.70 3.69 5.43
CA ALA A 61 -5.13 5.03 5.32
C ALA A 61 -5.45 5.67 3.96
N CYS A 62 -5.35 4.91 2.86
CA CYS A 62 -5.79 5.36 1.53
C CYS A 62 -7.27 5.78 1.54
N ASN A 63 -8.15 4.92 2.06
CA ASN A 63 -9.58 5.23 2.14
C ASN A 63 -9.88 6.48 2.97
N GLN A 64 -9.20 6.67 4.09
CA GLN A 64 -9.34 7.85 4.94
C GLN A 64 -8.85 9.14 4.27
N ALA A 65 -7.83 9.03 3.43
CA ALA A 65 -7.30 10.13 2.63
C ALA A 65 -8.13 10.41 1.36
N GLY A 66 -9.18 9.62 1.08
CA GLY A 66 -9.97 9.74 -0.15
C GLY A 66 -9.27 9.20 -1.40
N ILE A 67 -8.22 8.38 -1.22
CA ILE A 67 -7.42 7.79 -2.30
C ILE A 67 -7.90 6.35 -2.54
N THR A 68 -8.16 5.99 -3.79
CA THR A 68 -8.58 4.63 -4.14
C THR A 68 -7.43 3.65 -3.96
N PHE A 69 -7.58 2.70 -3.03
CA PHE A 69 -6.66 1.58 -2.93
C PHE A 69 -7.00 0.51 -3.98
N ILE A 70 -6.05 0.17 -4.85
CA ILE A 70 -6.25 -0.87 -5.88
C ILE A 70 -5.96 -2.24 -5.25
N GLY A 71 -6.99 -2.83 -4.63
CA GLY A 71 -6.93 -4.12 -3.96
C GLY A 71 -8.22 -4.44 -3.19
N PRO A 72 -8.22 -5.48 -2.34
CA PRO A 72 -9.36 -5.78 -1.47
C PRO A 72 -9.60 -4.67 -0.44
N SER A 73 -10.81 -4.61 0.12
CA SER A 73 -11.12 -3.63 1.16
C SER A 73 -10.33 -3.90 2.46
N PRO A 74 -10.09 -2.88 3.31
CA PRO A 74 -9.37 -3.05 4.58
C PRO A 74 -9.95 -4.14 5.48
N ASP A 75 -11.28 -4.25 5.56
CA ASP A 75 -11.97 -5.30 6.33
C ASP A 75 -11.69 -6.70 5.76
N VAL A 76 -11.72 -6.86 4.43
CA VAL A 76 -11.38 -8.12 3.77
C VAL A 76 -9.92 -8.50 4.04
N MET A 77 -9.00 -7.53 3.94
CA MET A 77 -7.58 -7.76 4.20
C MET A 77 -7.31 -8.15 5.67
N ALA A 78 -7.93 -7.46 6.62
CA ALA A 78 -7.77 -7.76 8.05
C ALA A 78 -8.27 -9.18 8.39
N ARG A 79 -9.36 -9.60 7.76
CA ARG A 79 -9.92 -10.94 7.89
C ARG A 79 -9.08 -12.03 7.23
N MET A 80 -8.45 -11.75 6.08
CA MET A 80 -7.59 -12.72 5.39
C MET A 80 -6.30 -13.04 6.17
N GLY A 81 -5.79 -12.11 6.97
CA GLY A 81 -4.64 -12.33 7.84
C GLY A 81 -4.89 -13.31 9.01
N ASP A 82 -6.17 -13.56 9.34
CA ASP A 82 -6.57 -14.52 10.36
C ASP A 82 -6.66 -15.94 9.77
N LYS A 83 -5.69 -16.79 10.11
CA LYS A 83 -5.61 -18.19 9.66
C LYS A 83 -6.84 -19.03 10.04
N VAL A 84 -7.54 -18.70 11.11
CA VAL A 84 -8.77 -19.39 11.54
C VAL A 84 -9.93 -18.98 10.64
N PHE A 85 -10.07 -17.68 10.39
CA PHE A 85 -11.08 -17.14 9.48
C PHE A 85 -10.85 -17.59 8.02
N PHE A 86 -9.59 -17.67 7.58
CA PHE A 86 -9.24 -18.16 6.24
C PHE A 86 -9.76 -19.57 5.98
N LYS A 87 -9.58 -20.49 6.96
CA LYS A 87 -10.13 -21.85 6.87
C LYS A 87 -11.66 -21.88 6.87
N TYR A 88 -12.30 -20.96 7.59
CA TYR A 88 -13.75 -20.84 7.65
C TYR A 88 -14.35 -20.34 6.31
N ILE A 89 -13.78 -19.28 5.72
CA ILE A 89 -14.18 -18.79 4.39
C ILE A 89 -13.95 -19.86 3.34
N ALA A 90 -12.76 -20.47 3.30
CA ALA A 90 -12.42 -21.49 2.30
C ALA A 90 -13.38 -22.70 2.33
N LYS A 91 -13.94 -23.03 3.51
CA LYS A 91 -14.94 -24.10 3.66
C LYS A 91 -16.38 -23.70 3.31
N ASN A 92 -16.74 -22.41 3.44
CA ASN A 92 -18.11 -21.92 3.25
C ASN A 92 -18.32 -21.12 1.96
N SER A 93 -17.31 -21.08 1.08
CA SER A 93 -17.38 -20.41 -0.23
C SER A 93 -17.64 -21.38 -1.40
N MET A 94 -18.13 -22.60 -1.10
CA MET A 94 -18.65 -23.58 -2.07
C MET A 94 -20.14 -23.78 -1.81
#